data_AF-A0A6S7GBV8-F1
#
_entry.id   AF-A0A6S7GBV8-F1
#
_cell.length_a   1.000
_cell.length_b   1.000
_cell.length_c   1.000
_cell.angle_alpha   90.00
_cell.angle_beta   90.00
_cell.angle_gamma   90.00
#
_symmetry.space_group_name_H-M   'P 1'
#
loop_
_entity.id
_entity.type
_entity.pdbx_description
1 polymer ?
#
loop_
_entity_poly.entity_id
_entity_poly.type
_entity_poly.pdbx_seq_one_letter_code
_entity_poly.pdbx_strand_id
1 'polypeptide(L)'
;MLNLPTSNPDIHEQMIAGNFATQRTSQPFNQTPMDQTLEQTLNKNSKTKGGMIGFSINKSAVHRWIKSFADRAEIQSICENMAGRGNHTHQRKEMDIRLHDKKSVKSVISTIEAMTNPVSIEDDELVNIVSGAVASPEAKEDIARAKTAGEEQCFEYIDLRLKKKELEVFDVFTALKLKTFSSTTKTTKAKSEKTVLQTTARDLARVLIVAKSNNLDLNYILSFPLYPVPLSLANYDGTLAKTDKSAIGC
;
A
#
# COMPACT_ATOMS: atom_id res chain seq x y z
N MET A 1 24.44 11.11 25.55
CA MET A 1 24.93 9.73 25.74
C MET A 1 26.44 9.62 25.95
N LEU A 2 27.27 10.63 25.62
CA LEU A 2 28.74 10.53 25.73
C LEU A 2 29.29 10.43 27.17
N ASN A 3 28.57 10.92 28.18
CA ASN A 3 29.01 10.90 29.58
C ASN A 3 28.35 9.77 30.40
N LEU A 4 27.64 8.83 29.77
CA LEU A 4 27.08 7.68 30.49
C LEU A 4 28.16 6.86 31.25
N PRO A 5 29.35 6.60 30.66
CA PRO A 5 30.40 5.83 31.34
C PRO A 5 30.85 6.46 32.66
N THR A 6 30.86 7.78 32.75
CA THR A 6 31.32 8.54 33.92
C THR A 6 30.19 8.88 34.89
N SER A 7 28.98 9.14 34.40
CA SER A 7 27.84 9.54 35.25
C SER A 7 27.07 8.36 35.83
N ASN A 8 26.94 7.26 35.08
CA ASN A 8 26.16 6.07 35.47
C ASN A 8 26.81 4.81 34.85
N PRO A 9 27.95 4.36 35.40
CA PRO A 9 28.72 3.24 34.84
C PRO A 9 27.92 1.94 34.76
N ASP A 10 27.07 1.66 35.73
CA ASP A 10 26.24 0.44 35.77
C ASP A 10 25.26 0.38 34.58
N ILE A 11 24.62 1.49 34.25
CA ILE A 11 23.71 1.57 33.09
C ILE A 11 24.49 1.38 31.80
N HIS A 12 25.69 1.96 31.72
CA HIS A 12 26.57 1.82 30.57
C HIS A 12 27.00 0.36 30.33
N GLU A 13 27.35 -0.38 31.40
CA GLU A 13 27.67 -1.81 31.33
C GLU A 13 26.47 -2.63 30.82
N GLN A 14 25.27 -2.37 31.35
CA GLN A 14 24.04 -3.05 30.93
C GLN A 14 23.69 -2.75 29.46
N MET A 15 23.94 -1.53 28.99
CA MET A 15 23.74 -1.18 27.58
C MET A 15 24.72 -1.91 26.67
N ILE A 16 26.00 -2.03 27.06
CA ILE A 16 27.00 -2.82 26.31
C ILE A 16 26.62 -4.30 26.28
N ALA A 17 26.10 -4.82 27.39
CA ALA A 17 25.63 -6.20 27.48
C ALA A 17 24.38 -6.49 26.63
N GLY A 18 23.74 -5.48 26.03
CA GLY A 18 22.56 -5.64 25.19
C GLY A 18 21.24 -5.74 25.98
N ASN A 19 21.25 -5.49 27.29
CA ASN A 19 20.08 -5.63 28.17
C ASN A 19 19.02 -4.52 28.01
N PHE A 20 19.03 -3.82 26.87
CA PHE A 20 18.01 -2.86 26.44
C PHE A 20 17.11 -3.42 25.33
N ALA A 21 17.41 -4.64 24.85
CA ALA A 21 16.64 -5.34 23.83
C ALA A 21 16.14 -6.69 24.38
N THR A 22 14.98 -7.11 23.90
CA THR A 22 14.33 -8.35 24.31
C THR A 22 14.10 -9.26 23.11
N GLN A 23 14.27 -10.55 23.33
CA GLN A 23 14.10 -11.58 22.33
C GLN A 23 12.78 -12.32 22.57
N ARG A 24 11.86 -12.25 21.60
CA ARG A 24 10.52 -12.86 21.72
C ARG A 24 10.47 -14.32 21.27
N THR A 25 11.44 -14.76 20.47
CA THR A 25 11.53 -16.14 19.96
C THR A 25 12.95 -16.65 20.12
N SER A 26 13.16 -17.95 20.18
CA SER A 26 14.50 -18.56 20.35
C SER A 26 15.44 -18.43 19.15
N GLN A 27 15.07 -17.66 18.12
CA GLN A 27 15.88 -17.47 16.91
C GLN A 27 17.01 -16.47 17.13
N PRO A 28 18.21 -16.68 16.57
CA PRO A 28 19.30 -15.72 16.69
C PRO A 28 18.97 -14.39 15.98
N PHE A 29 19.71 -13.32 16.32
CA PHE A 29 19.64 -11.99 15.67
C PHE A 29 18.25 -11.34 15.55
N ASN A 30 17.35 -11.61 16.50
CA ASN A 30 15.96 -11.12 16.49
C ASN A 30 15.61 -10.23 17.68
N GLN A 31 16.61 -9.77 18.44
CA GLN A 31 16.41 -8.90 19.58
C GLN A 31 15.79 -7.59 19.10
N THR A 32 14.72 -7.19 19.75
CA THR A 32 13.98 -5.96 19.46
C THR A 32 14.10 -5.04 20.66
N PRO A 33 14.26 -3.71 20.49
CA PRO A 33 14.23 -2.78 21.62
C PRO A 33 13.00 -3.01 22.51
N MET A 34 13.16 -2.82 23.83
CA MET A 34 12.09 -3.11 24.79
C MET A 34 10.79 -2.36 24.49
N ASP A 35 10.87 -1.07 24.12
CA ASP A 35 9.70 -0.24 23.79
C ASP A 35 8.88 -0.85 22.63
N GLN A 36 9.55 -1.22 21.54
CA GLN A 36 8.91 -1.86 20.40
C GLN A 36 8.35 -3.25 20.76
N THR A 37 9.01 -3.98 21.65
CA THR A 37 8.49 -5.28 22.13
C THR A 37 7.21 -5.09 22.94
N LEU A 38 7.16 -4.10 23.83
CA LEU A 38 5.98 -3.72 24.58
C LEU A 38 4.85 -3.30 23.66
N GLU A 39 5.15 -2.53 22.60
CA GLU A 39 4.20 -2.12 21.57
C GLU A 39 3.59 -3.31 20.82
N GLN A 40 4.39 -4.31 20.46
CA GLN A 40 3.94 -5.48 19.73
C GLN A 40 3.25 -6.55 20.59
N THR A 41 3.31 -6.45 21.92
CA THR A 41 2.79 -7.46 22.85
C THR A 41 1.67 -6.89 23.71
N LEU A 42 2.02 -6.19 24.79
CA LEU A 42 1.09 -5.69 25.79
C LEU A 42 0.18 -4.60 25.23
N ASN A 43 0.75 -3.67 24.46
CA ASN A 43 0.01 -2.55 23.90
C ASN A 43 -0.83 -2.95 22.69
N LYS A 44 -0.44 -4.00 21.96
CA LYS A 44 -1.15 -4.44 20.75
C LYS A 44 -2.60 -4.85 21.05
N ASN A 45 -2.82 -5.63 22.09
CA ASN A 45 -4.15 -6.18 22.42
C ASN A 45 -5.02 -5.21 23.23
N SER A 46 -4.40 -4.17 23.80
CA SER A 46 -5.06 -3.20 24.65
C SER A 46 -5.41 -1.90 23.89
N LYS A 47 -4.67 -1.59 22.82
CA LYS A 47 -4.94 -0.47 21.91
C LYS A 47 -6.00 -0.83 20.88
N THR A 48 -7.00 0.03 20.75
CA THR A 48 -7.98 -0.01 19.66
C THR A 48 -7.41 0.63 18.40
N LYS A 49 -7.92 0.24 17.22
CA LYS A 49 -7.54 0.87 15.95
C LYS A 49 -7.77 2.38 16.02
N GLY A 50 -6.70 3.16 15.88
CA GLY A 50 -6.73 4.63 15.99
C GLY A 50 -6.54 5.20 17.40
N GLY A 51 -6.42 4.39 18.45
CA GLY A 51 -6.23 4.89 19.82
C GLY A 51 -7.45 5.64 20.36
N MET A 52 -7.23 6.70 21.15
CA MET A 52 -8.28 7.50 21.79
C MET A 52 -8.86 8.58 20.86
N ILE A 53 -9.33 8.21 19.67
CA ILE A 53 -9.97 9.15 18.73
C ILE A 53 -11.47 9.25 19.05
N GLY A 54 -12.00 10.48 19.11
CA GLY A 54 -13.43 10.76 19.18
C GLY A 54 -14.03 10.89 20.59
N PHE A 55 -13.31 10.54 21.65
CA PHE A 55 -13.78 10.70 23.04
C PHE A 55 -12.73 11.27 24.01
N SER A 56 -11.58 11.72 23.50
CA SER A 56 -10.47 12.28 24.31
C SER A 56 -10.87 13.47 25.17
N ILE A 57 -11.85 14.26 24.74
CA ILE A 57 -12.35 15.44 25.45
C ILE A 57 -13.25 15.04 26.65
N ASN A 58 -13.81 13.82 26.66
CA ASN A 58 -14.66 13.33 27.74
C ASN A 58 -13.83 12.58 28.79
N LYS A 59 -13.45 13.28 29.86
CA LYS A 59 -12.63 12.74 30.97
C LYS A 59 -13.16 11.43 31.54
N SER A 60 -14.48 11.28 31.70
CA SER A 60 -15.09 10.06 32.23
C SER A 60 -14.97 8.88 31.27
N ALA A 61 -15.08 9.14 29.96
CA ALA A 61 -14.87 8.12 28.93
C ALA A 61 -13.39 7.68 28.89
N VAL A 62 -12.46 8.64 28.96
CA VAL A 62 -11.02 8.36 29.06
C VAL A 62 -10.70 7.55 30.31
N HIS A 63 -11.24 7.91 31.46
CA HIS A 63 -11.00 7.19 32.72
C HIS A 63 -11.47 5.74 32.66
N ARG A 64 -12.67 5.48 32.13
CA ARG A 64 -13.16 4.12 31.89
C ARG A 64 -12.30 3.36 30.89
N TRP A 65 -11.84 4.04 29.84
CA TRP A 65 -10.96 3.46 28.82
C TRP A 65 -9.60 3.04 29.41
N ILE A 66 -9.02 3.85 30.30
CA ILE A 66 -7.78 3.52 31.01
C ILE A 66 -8.02 2.38 32.01
N LYS A 67 -9.09 2.44 32.81
CA LYS A 67 -9.38 1.42 33.82
C LYS A 67 -9.64 0.03 33.23
N SER A 68 -10.35 -0.06 32.12
CA SER A 68 -10.66 -1.35 31.45
C SER A 68 -9.57 -1.82 30.50
N PHE A 69 -8.40 -1.18 30.48
CA PHE A 69 -7.34 -1.45 29.51
C PHE A 69 -6.80 -2.87 29.60
N ALA A 70 -6.52 -3.36 30.81
CA ALA A 70 -6.03 -4.71 31.06
C ALA A 70 -7.09 -5.77 30.71
N ASP A 71 -8.32 -5.59 31.20
CA ASP A 71 -9.42 -6.54 30.98
C ASP A 71 -9.72 -6.73 29.49
N ARG A 72 -9.72 -5.65 28.70
CA ARG A 72 -9.93 -5.73 27.24
C ARG A 72 -8.83 -6.52 26.55
N ALA A 73 -7.58 -6.35 26.98
CA ALA A 73 -6.45 -7.07 26.39
C ALA A 73 -6.54 -8.57 26.67
N GLU A 74 -6.96 -8.94 27.88
CA GLU A 74 -7.19 -10.33 28.27
C GLU A 74 -8.36 -10.95 27.48
N ILE A 75 -9.50 -10.26 27.43
CA ILE A 75 -10.67 -10.71 26.64
C ILE A 75 -10.27 -10.93 25.17
N GLN A 76 -9.53 -9.99 24.57
CA GLN A 76 -9.07 -10.13 23.21
C GLN A 76 -8.14 -11.33 23.03
N SER A 77 -7.20 -11.54 23.97
CA SER A 77 -6.31 -12.72 23.92
C SER A 77 -7.08 -14.02 24.01
N ILE A 78 -8.11 -14.10 24.86
CA ILE A 78 -8.97 -15.29 24.99
C ILE A 78 -9.76 -15.50 23.70
N CYS A 79 -10.36 -14.44 23.12
CA CYS A 79 -11.07 -14.52 21.84
C CYS A 79 -10.17 -14.97 20.69
N GLU A 80 -8.94 -14.46 20.60
CA GLU A 80 -7.97 -14.88 19.59
C GLU A 80 -7.60 -16.37 19.76
N ASN A 81 -7.39 -16.82 21.00
CA ASN A 81 -7.15 -18.24 21.30
C ASN A 81 -8.35 -19.12 20.90
N MET A 82 -9.57 -18.72 21.27
CA MET A 82 -10.80 -19.44 20.89
C MET A 82 -11.00 -19.51 19.37
N ALA A 83 -10.57 -18.48 18.64
CA ALA A 83 -10.63 -18.43 17.18
C ALA A 83 -9.49 -19.19 16.48
N GLY A 84 -8.63 -19.90 17.23
CA GLY A 84 -7.45 -20.58 16.68
C GLY A 84 -6.34 -19.64 16.20
N ARG A 85 -6.46 -18.35 16.53
CA ARG A 85 -5.52 -17.27 16.20
C ARG A 85 -4.59 -16.92 17.37
N GLY A 86 -4.53 -17.79 18.38
CA GLY A 86 -3.59 -17.66 19.50
C GLY A 86 -2.16 -17.50 19.02
N ASN A 87 -1.27 -17.01 19.89
CA ASN A 87 0.13 -16.72 19.57
C ASN A 87 0.85 -17.96 19.00
N HIS A 88 0.80 -18.12 17.68
CA HIS A 88 1.65 -19.05 16.96
C HIS A 88 3.03 -18.42 16.92
N THR A 89 4.01 -19.08 17.54
CA THR A 89 5.41 -18.72 17.36
C THR A 89 5.74 -18.96 15.90
N HIS A 90 5.58 -17.93 15.06
CA HIS A 90 6.03 -18.01 13.68
C HIS A 90 7.55 -18.19 13.74
N GLN A 91 8.01 -19.43 13.62
CA GLN A 91 9.41 -19.74 13.50
C GLN A 91 9.84 -19.22 12.13
N ARG A 92 10.35 -17.99 12.10
CA ARG A 92 10.97 -17.44 10.90
C ARG A 92 12.22 -18.29 10.66
N LYS A 93 12.15 -19.24 9.74
CA LYS A 93 13.35 -19.85 9.17
C LYS A 93 14.09 -18.72 8.48
N GLU A 94 15.21 -18.28 9.03
CA GLU A 94 16.05 -17.21 8.47
C GLU A 94 16.43 -17.42 6.99
N MET A 95 16.22 -18.64 6.47
CA MET A 95 16.47 -19.05 5.09
C MET A 95 15.38 -18.68 4.08
N ASP A 96 14.12 -18.42 4.48
CA ASP A 96 13.03 -18.20 3.51
C ASP A 96 13.15 -16.84 2.79
N ILE A 97 13.63 -15.81 3.49
CA ILE A 97 13.84 -14.47 2.92
C ILE A 97 14.92 -14.54 1.85
N ARG A 98 16.06 -15.20 2.14
CA ARG A 98 17.19 -15.32 1.21
C ARG A 98 16.84 -16.09 -0.06
N LEU A 99 15.95 -17.08 0.02
CA LEU A 99 15.50 -17.83 -1.14
C LEU A 99 14.53 -17.00 -1.99
N HIS A 100 13.60 -16.28 -1.34
CA HIS A 100 12.71 -15.35 -2.02
C HIS A 100 13.50 -14.23 -2.71
N ASP A 101 14.49 -13.64 -2.03
CA ASP A 101 15.34 -12.59 -2.59
C ASP A 101 16.07 -13.08 -3.84
N LYS A 102 16.65 -14.29 -3.83
CA LYS A 102 17.27 -14.88 -5.01
C LYS A 102 16.26 -15.06 -6.15
N LYS A 103 15.04 -15.50 -5.86
CA LYS A 103 13.98 -15.66 -6.87
C LYS A 103 13.54 -14.29 -7.41
N SER A 104 13.36 -13.29 -6.56
CA SER A 104 13.00 -11.93 -6.95
C SER A 104 14.10 -11.27 -7.79
N VAL A 105 15.37 -11.41 -7.40
CA VAL A 105 16.50 -10.91 -8.18
C VAL A 105 16.54 -11.59 -9.56
N LYS A 106 16.41 -12.92 -9.62
CA LYS A 106 16.31 -13.64 -10.89
C LYS A 106 15.12 -13.17 -11.73
N SER A 107 13.96 -12.93 -11.10
CA SER A 107 12.78 -12.43 -11.78
C SER A 107 13.05 -11.06 -12.40
N VAL A 108 13.64 -10.13 -11.65
CA VAL A 108 14.00 -8.79 -12.15
C VAL A 108 14.97 -8.89 -13.31
N ILE A 109 16.04 -9.69 -13.19
CA ILE A 109 17.01 -9.90 -14.27
C ILE A 109 16.30 -10.46 -15.51
N SER A 110 15.51 -11.52 -15.36
CA SER A 110 14.79 -12.12 -16.48
C SER A 110 13.80 -11.15 -17.14
N THR A 111 13.18 -10.25 -16.38
CA THR A 111 12.28 -9.23 -16.93
C THR A 111 13.06 -8.17 -17.69
N ILE A 112 14.21 -7.72 -17.18
CA ILE A 112 15.08 -6.76 -17.87
C ILE A 112 15.62 -7.35 -19.18
N GLU A 113 16.04 -8.62 -19.16
CA GLU A 113 16.52 -9.35 -20.35
C GLU A 113 15.41 -9.61 -21.37
N ALA A 114 14.18 -9.89 -20.92
CA ALA A 114 13.03 -10.09 -21.80
C ALA A 114 12.47 -8.77 -22.39
N MET A 115 12.78 -7.64 -21.76
CA MET A 115 12.40 -6.30 -22.20
C MET A 115 13.54 -5.65 -23.00
N THR A 116 13.49 -4.33 -23.19
CA THR A 116 14.64 -3.60 -23.74
C THR A 116 15.67 -3.41 -22.64
N ASN A 117 16.75 -4.21 -22.65
CA ASN A 117 17.82 -4.12 -21.67
C ASN A 117 18.50 -2.73 -21.76
N PRO A 118 18.38 -1.86 -20.73
CA PRO A 118 18.86 -0.48 -20.80
C PRO A 118 20.39 -0.35 -20.81
N VAL A 119 21.12 -1.43 -20.54
CA VAL A 119 22.60 -1.43 -20.46
C VAL A 119 23.24 -1.89 -21.76
N SER A 120 22.50 -2.58 -22.63
CA SER A 120 23.00 -3.06 -23.93
C SER A 120 22.69 -2.13 -25.09
N ILE A 121 22.05 -0.99 -24.84
CA ILE A 121 21.72 0.00 -25.87
C ILE A 121 22.94 0.89 -26.05
N GLU A 122 23.55 0.85 -27.24
CA GLU A 122 24.67 1.73 -27.62
C GLU A 122 24.19 3.02 -28.30
N ASP A 123 22.89 3.13 -28.59
CA ASP A 123 22.28 4.28 -29.27
C ASP A 123 21.96 5.43 -28.31
N ASP A 124 22.19 6.68 -28.74
CA ASP A 124 21.85 7.93 -28.01
C ASP A 124 20.33 8.27 -28.04
N GLU A 125 19.49 7.29 -28.34
CA GLU A 125 18.05 7.43 -28.42
C GLU A 125 17.37 7.23 -27.06
N LEU A 126 16.36 8.04 -26.77
CA LEU A 126 15.60 7.92 -25.53
C LEU A 126 14.50 6.87 -25.70
N VAL A 127 14.68 5.68 -25.14
CA VAL A 127 13.79 4.52 -25.31
C VAL A 127 13.04 4.18 -24.02
N ASN A 128 11.77 3.80 -24.14
CA ASN A 128 11.00 3.25 -23.02
C ASN A 128 11.39 1.77 -22.78
N ILE A 129 11.91 1.47 -21.58
CA ILE A 129 12.38 0.14 -21.18
C ILE A 129 11.30 -0.94 -21.33
N VAL A 130 10.04 -0.60 -21.07
CA VAL A 130 8.91 -1.55 -21.06
C VAL A 130 8.38 -1.83 -22.46
N SER A 131 8.22 -0.80 -23.27
CA SER A 131 7.59 -0.91 -24.59
C SER A 131 8.57 -0.94 -25.76
N GLY A 132 9.86 -0.64 -25.54
CA GLY A 132 10.85 -0.43 -26.59
C GLY A 132 10.56 0.78 -27.47
N ALA A 133 9.59 1.63 -27.10
CA ALA A 133 9.19 2.77 -27.93
C ALA A 133 10.22 3.91 -27.81
N VAL A 134 10.65 4.43 -28.95
CA VAL A 134 11.53 5.61 -29.04
C VAL A 134 10.72 6.88 -28.78
N ALA A 135 11.29 7.81 -27.99
CA ALA A 135 10.67 9.10 -27.72
C ALA A 135 10.54 9.93 -29.00
N SER A 136 9.44 10.67 -29.14
CA SER A 136 9.34 11.69 -30.19
C SER A 136 10.38 12.79 -29.95
N PRO A 137 10.85 13.51 -30.99
CA PRO A 137 11.82 14.58 -30.83
C PRO A 137 11.34 15.67 -29.85
N GLU A 138 10.04 15.99 -29.89
CA GLU A 138 9.42 16.93 -28.96
C GLU A 138 9.47 16.45 -27.49
N ALA A 139 9.20 15.17 -27.24
CA ALA A 139 9.28 14.60 -25.89
C ALA A 139 10.74 14.51 -25.40
N LYS A 140 11.70 14.26 -26.30
CA LYS A 140 13.13 14.25 -25.95
C LYS A 140 13.58 15.63 -25.47
N GLU A 141 13.21 16.68 -26.20
CA GLU A 141 13.52 18.07 -25.84
C GLU A 141 12.83 18.49 -24.54
N ASP A 142 11.54 18.19 -24.39
CA ASP A 142 10.79 18.53 -23.17
C ASP A 142 11.30 17.80 -21.93
N ILE A 143 11.67 16.52 -22.05
CA ILE A 143 12.26 15.75 -20.94
C ILE A 143 13.64 16.31 -20.57
N ALA A 144 14.47 16.66 -21.55
CA ALA A 144 15.79 17.25 -21.31
C ALA A 144 15.68 18.64 -20.64
N ARG A 145 14.70 19.45 -21.07
CA ARG A 145 14.45 20.81 -20.57
C ARG A 145 13.59 20.85 -19.30
N ALA A 146 13.03 19.73 -18.86
CA ALA A 146 12.08 19.71 -17.74
C ALA A 146 12.64 20.36 -16.47
N LYS A 147 13.93 20.12 -16.18
CA LYS A 147 14.60 20.72 -15.01
C LYS A 147 14.76 22.22 -15.16
N THR A 148 15.33 22.69 -16.28
CA THR A 148 15.60 24.12 -16.50
C THR A 148 14.31 24.93 -16.61
N ALA A 149 13.28 24.39 -17.28
CA ALA A 149 11.97 25.03 -17.35
C ALA A 149 11.29 25.15 -15.97
N GLY A 150 11.50 24.17 -15.09
CA GLY A 150 11.02 24.24 -13.71
C GLY A 150 11.76 25.29 -12.87
N GLU A 151 13.06 25.44 -13.07
CA GLU A 151 13.87 26.48 -12.42
C GLU A 151 13.45 27.89 -12.89
N GLU A 152 13.25 28.09 -14.20
CA GLU A 152 12.74 29.34 -14.78
C GLU A 152 11.37 29.73 -14.19
N GLN A 153 10.44 28.77 -14.12
CA GLN A 153 9.13 28.99 -13.48
C GLN A 153 9.22 29.33 -12.00
N CYS A 154 10.18 28.74 -11.28
CA CYS A 154 10.41 29.05 -9.88
C CYS A 154 10.92 30.49 -9.71
N PHE A 155 11.85 30.93 -10.55
CA PHE A 155 12.36 32.30 -10.52
C PHE A 155 11.27 33.32 -10.87
N GLU A 156 10.48 33.04 -11.91
CA GLU A 156 9.34 33.87 -12.30
C GLU A 156 8.32 33.99 -11.15
N TYR A 157 8.01 32.88 -10.48
CA TYR A 157 7.13 32.86 -9.31
C TYR A 157 7.66 33.76 -8.18
N ILE A 158 8.95 33.64 -7.84
CA ILE A 158 9.59 34.43 -6.78
C ILE A 158 9.54 35.92 -7.15
N ASP A 159 9.86 36.27 -8.39
CA ASP A 159 9.90 37.66 -8.82
C ASP A 159 8.51 38.31 -8.85
N LEU A 160 7.51 37.64 -9.44
CA LEU A 160 6.15 38.19 -9.57
C LEU A 160 5.41 38.26 -8.24
N ARG A 161 5.47 37.18 -7.43
CA ARG A 161 4.65 37.07 -6.20
C ARG A 161 5.35 37.54 -4.94
N LEU A 162 6.66 37.30 -4.79
CA LEU A 162 7.37 37.64 -3.57
C LEU A 162 8.06 39.01 -3.63
N LYS A 163 8.72 39.35 -4.75
CA LYS A 163 9.43 40.63 -4.88
C LYS A 163 8.51 41.76 -5.32
N LYS A 164 7.83 41.60 -6.47
CA LYS A 164 7.01 42.66 -7.07
C LYS A 164 5.60 42.74 -6.49
N LYS A 165 5.10 41.64 -5.89
CA LYS A 165 3.73 41.50 -5.33
C LYS A 165 2.63 41.88 -6.33
N GLU A 166 2.83 41.57 -7.61
CA GLU A 166 1.85 41.84 -8.67
C GLU A 166 0.69 40.81 -8.66
N LEU A 167 0.94 39.62 -8.12
CA LEU A 167 -0.02 38.51 -8.01
C LEU A 167 -0.07 37.99 -6.58
N GLU A 168 -1.21 37.45 -6.16
CA GLU A 168 -1.32 36.86 -4.82
C GLU A 168 -0.55 35.54 -4.73
N VAL A 169 -0.02 35.26 -3.54
CA VAL A 169 0.74 34.03 -3.27
C VAL A 169 -0.11 32.78 -3.52
N PHE A 170 -1.42 32.85 -3.29
CA PHE A 170 -2.34 31.71 -3.38
C PHE A 170 -3.09 31.61 -4.71
N ASP A 171 -2.83 32.49 -5.66
CA ASP A 171 -3.44 32.41 -6.98
C ASP A 171 -3.04 31.12 -7.70
N VAL A 172 -3.96 30.58 -8.51
CA VAL A 172 -3.76 29.33 -9.23
C VAL A 172 -2.50 29.41 -10.10
N PHE A 173 -1.56 28.50 -9.86
CA PHE A 173 -0.34 28.38 -10.64
C PHE A 173 -0.49 27.26 -11.67
N THR A 174 -0.39 27.60 -12.96
CA THR A 174 -0.55 26.62 -14.05
C THR A 174 0.73 25.84 -14.27
N ALA A 175 0.64 24.51 -14.13
CA ALA A 175 1.75 23.62 -14.44
C ALA A 175 2.10 23.64 -15.94
N LEU A 176 3.40 23.55 -16.24
CA LEU A 176 3.89 23.37 -17.61
C LEU A 176 3.38 22.04 -18.18
N LYS A 177 2.79 22.10 -19.38
CA LYS A 177 2.31 20.91 -20.09
C LYS A 177 3.42 20.34 -20.99
N LEU A 178 4.47 19.82 -20.35
CA LEU A 178 5.58 19.16 -21.06
C LEU A 178 5.14 17.80 -21.61
N LYS A 179 5.57 17.47 -22.83
CA LYS A 179 5.29 16.20 -23.49
C LYS A 179 6.21 15.10 -22.93
N THR A 180 5.63 13.94 -22.68
CA THR A 180 6.35 12.73 -22.21
C THR A 180 5.88 11.51 -23.02
N PHE A 181 6.42 10.32 -22.74
CA PHE A 181 5.97 9.08 -23.39
C PHE A 181 4.46 8.80 -23.30
N SER A 182 3.76 9.36 -22.29
CA SER A 182 2.30 9.22 -22.17
C SER A 182 1.54 10.09 -23.18
N SER A 183 2.18 11.12 -23.74
CA SER A 183 1.58 11.95 -24.80
C SER A 183 1.57 11.24 -26.16
N THR A 184 2.46 10.26 -26.35
CA THR A 184 2.58 9.49 -27.59
C THR A 184 1.53 8.39 -27.70
N THR A 185 1.04 7.85 -26.58
CA THR A 185 0.05 6.76 -26.57
C THR A 185 -1.38 7.30 -26.64
N LYS A 186 -2.02 7.17 -27.81
CA LYS A 186 -3.46 7.41 -27.94
C LYS A 186 -4.23 6.32 -27.17
N THR A 187 -4.66 6.61 -25.95
CA THR A 187 -5.61 5.74 -25.24
C THR A 187 -7.01 5.94 -25.81
N THR A 188 -7.47 5.03 -26.66
CA THR A 188 -8.88 4.95 -27.05
C THR A 188 -9.67 4.36 -25.89
N LYS A 189 -10.36 5.21 -25.13
CA LYS A 189 -11.36 4.74 -24.16
C LYS A 189 -12.57 4.24 -24.96
N ALA A 190 -12.76 2.92 -25.00
CA ALA A 190 -14.03 2.35 -25.43
C ALA A 190 -15.10 2.77 -24.42
N LYS A 191 -15.97 3.71 -24.79
CA LYS A 191 -17.18 4.03 -24.02
C LYS A 191 -18.15 2.85 -24.21
N SER A 192 -18.32 2.04 -23.18
CA SER A 192 -19.48 1.16 -23.09
C SER A 192 -20.65 1.97 -22.52
N GLU A 193 -21.69 2.14 -23.33
CA GLU A 193 -22.84 3.03 -23.06
C GLU A 193 -23.96 2.36 -22.25
N LYS A 194 -23.72 1.17 -21.66
CA LYS A 194 -24.74 0.48 -20.86
C LYS A 194 -24.51 0.72 -19.37
N THR A 195 -25.45 1.42 -18.76
CA THR A 195 -25.58 1.58 -17.29
C THR A 195 -25.48 0.21 -16.63
N VAL A 196 -24.37 0.01 -15.94
CA VAL A 196 -24.08 -1.17 -15.14
C VAL A 196 -25.07 -1.20 -13.98
N LEU A 197 -25.88 -2.25 -13.86
CA LEU A 197 -26.39 -2.64 -12.55
C LEU A 197 -25.21 -3.20 -11.78
N GLN A 198 -24.48 -2.34 -11.07
CA GLN A 198 -23.50 -2.82 -10.10
C GLN A 198 -24.31 -3.50 -9.02
N THR A 199 -24.30 -4.83 -8.98
CA THR A 199 -24.85 -5.56 -7.84
C THR A 199 -23.98 -5.19 -6.64
N THR A 200 -24.44 -4.19 -5.89
CA THR A 200 -23.79 -3.79 -4.66
C THR A 200 -24.19 -4.77 -3.56
N ALA A 201 -23.43 -4.83 -2.46
CA ALA A 201 -23.83 -5.58 -1.26
C ALA A 201 -25.26 -5.23 -0.79
N ARG A 202 -25.74 -4.03 -1.15
CA ARG A 202 -27.08 -3.51 -0.85
C ARG A 202 -28.17 -4.20 -1.68
N ASP A 203 -27.90 -4.60 -2.91
CA ASP A 203 -28.86 -5.32 -3.76
C ASP A 203 -28.97 -6.79 -3.35
N LEU A 204 -27.84 -7.40 -2.95
CA LEU A 204 -27.81 -8.72 -2.32
C LEU A 204 -28.60 -8.74 -1.00
N ALA A 205 -28.48 -7.69 -0.18
CA ALA A 205 -29.28 -7.53 1.02
C ALA A 205 -30.78 -7.40 0.72
N ARG A 206 -31.17 -6.74 -0.38
CA ARG A 206 -32.57 -6.67 -0.82
C ARG A 206 -33.11 -8.02 -1.27
N VAL A 207 -32.33 -8.79 -2.04
CA VAL A 207 -32.71 -10.17 -2.44
C VAL A 207 -32.90 -11.05 -1.21
N LEU A 208 -32.04 -10.94 -0.18
CA LEU A 208 -32.19 -11.65 1.09
C LEU A 208 -33.48 -11.28 1.84
N ILE A 209 -33.85 -9.99 1.85
CA ILE A 209 -35.09 -9.52 2.48
C ILE A 209 -36.31 -10.05 1.72
N VAL A 210 -36.30 -9.99 0.39
CA VAL A 210 -37.39 -10.49 -0.48
C VAL A 210 -37.53 -12.01 -0.37
N ALA A 211 -36.41 -12.75 -0.30
CA ALA A 211 -36.44 -14.19 -0.10
C ALA A 211 -37.05 -14.55 1.26
N LYS A 212 -36.71 -13.79 2.32
CA LYS A 212 -37.30 -13.98 3.64
C LYS A 212 -38.80 -13.62 3.69
N SER A 213 -39.23 -12.55 3.02
CA SER A 213 -40.65 -12.14 3.02
C SER A 213 -41.55 -13.09 2.22
N ASN A 214 -40.99 -13.73 1.19
CA ASN A 214 -41.74 -14.62 0.29
C ASN A 214 -41.45 -16.12 0.55
N ASN A 215 -40.74 -16.46 1.64
CA ASN A 215 -40.38 -17.84 2.00
C ASN A 215 -39.68 -18.61 0.85
N LEU A 216 -38.80 -17.94 0.12
CA LEU A 216 -38.07 -18.52 -1.01
C LEU A 216 -36.81 -19.24 -0.53
N ASP A 217 -36.51 -20.39 -1.13
CA ASP A 217 -35.26 -21.11 -0.88
C ASP A 217 -34.07 -20.38 -1.54
N LEU A 218 -33.22 -19.81 -0.71
CA LEU A 218 -32.00 -19.10 -1.12
C LEU A 218 -30.99 -20.03 -1.80
N ASN A 219 -30.93 -21.31 -1.41
CA ASN A 219 -30.01 -22.25 -2.04
C ASN A 219 -30.39 -22.50 -3.50
N TYR A 220 -31.69 -22.55 -3.78
CA TYR A 220 -32.21 -22.66 -5.14
C TYR A 220 -31.97 -21.38 -5.97
N ILE A 221 -32.23 -20.19 -5.40
CA ILE A 221 -32.04 -18.92 -6.14
C ILE A 221 -30.57 -18.69 -6.51
N LEU A 222 -29.64 -18.96 -5.58
CA LEU A 222 -28.21 -18.78 -5.81
C LEU A 222 -27.59 -19.84 -6.72
N SER A 223 -28.35 -20.86 -7.12
CA SER A 223 -27.94 -21.82 -8.15
C SER A 223 -28.02 -21.24 -9.57
N PHE A 224 -28.76 -20.15 -9.76
CA PHE A 224 -28.84 -19.45 -11.04
C PHE A 224 -27.80 -18.32 -11.10
N PRO A 225 -27.20 -18.07 -12.28
CA PRO A 225 -26.27 -16.97 -12.43
C PRO A 225 -27.00 -15.65 -12.24
N LEU A 226 -26.54 -14.85 -11.28
CA LEU A 226 -27.05 -13.49 -11.01
C LEU A 226 -26.73 -12.49 -12.13
N TYR A 227 -26.03 -12.93 -13.18
CA TYR A 227 -25.59 -12.17 -14.33
C TYR A 227 -25.95 -12.89 -15.62
N PRO A 228 -26.23 -12.16 -16.73
CA PRO A 228 -26.54 -12.77 -18.02
C PRO A 228 -25.37 -13.56 -18.63
N VAL A 229 -24.14 -13.36 -18.14
CA VAL A 229 -22.93 -14.07 -18.58
C VAL A 229 -22.07 -14.39 -17.34
N PRO A 230 -21.36 -15.54 -17.31
CA PRO A 230 -20.44 -15.84 -16.22
C PRO A 230 -19.30 -14.80 -16.17
N LEU A 231 -19.19 -14.06 -15.08
CA LEU A 231 -18.15 -13.03 -14.87
C LEU A 231 -16.72 -13.61 -14.87
N SER A 232 -16.58 -14.93 -14.70
CA SER A 232 -15.30 -15.64 -14.84
C SER A 232 -14.83 -15.75 -16.29
N LEU A 233 -15.74 -15.65 -17.27
CA LEU A 233 -15.46 -15.87 -18.68
C LEU A 233 -15.62 -14.59 -19.51
N ALA A 234 -16.56 -13.72 -19.15
CA ALA A 234 -16.86 -12.51 -19.90
C ALA A 234 -17.17 -11.32 -19.00
N ASN A 235 -16.80 -10.15 -19.48
CA ASN A 235 -17.27 -8.88 -18.97
C ASN A 235 -18.76 -8.71 -19.27
N TYR A 236 -19.38 -7.73 -18.60
CA TYR A 236 -20.81 -7.42 -18.70
C TYR A 236 -21.28 -7.03 -20.12
N ASP A 237 -20.38 -6.63 -21.00
CA ASP A 237 -20.65 -6.31 -22.40
C ASP A 237 -20.59 -7.54 -23.33
N GLY A 238 -20.37 -8.73 -22.77
CA GLY A 238 -20.19 -9.97 -23.52
C GLY A 238 -18.80 -10.15 -24.12
N THR A 239 -17.88 -9.21 -23.89
CA THR A 239 -16.47 -9.39 -24.27
C THR A 239 -15.80 -10.37 -23.33
N LEU A 240 -14.89 -11.20 -23.83
CA LEU A 240 -14.13 -12.14 -23.00
C LEU A 240 -13.37 -11.37 -21.90
N ALA A 241 -13.48 -11.86 -20.67
CA ALA A 241 -12.76 -11.31 -19.53
C ALA A 241 -11.27 -11.49 -19.82
N LYS A 242 -10.56 -10.38 -20.04
CA LYS A 242 -9.11 -10.40 -20.21
C LYS A 242 -8.51 -10.67 -18.83
N THR A 243 -8.08 -11.90 -18.60
CA THR A 243 -7.14 -12.17 -17.52
C THR A 243 -5.79 -11.56 -17.90
N ASP A 244 -5.08 -11.01 -16.90
CA ASP A 244 -3.70 -10.60 -17.12
C ASP A 244 -2.92 -11.81 -17.66
N LYS A 245 -2.13 -11.60 -18.73
CA LYS A 245 -1.32 -12.64 -19.39
C LYS A 245 -0.42 -13.41 -18.40
N SER A 246 -0.18 -12.87 -17.21
CA SER A 246 0.56 -13.50 -16.11
C SER A 246 -0.13 -14.75 -15.51
N ALA A 247 -1.36 -15.08 -15.88
CA ALA A 247 -2.08 -16.25 -15.36
C ALA A 247 -1.99 -17.53 -16.22
N ILE A 248 -1.41 -17.46 -17.43
CA ILE A 248 -1.29 -18.63 -18.35
C ILE A 248 0.11 -19.27 -18.29
N GLY A 249 0.98 -18.78 -17.41
CA GLY A 249 2.29 -19.38 -17.13
C GLY A 249 2.39 -19.92 -15.71
N CYS A 250 1.72 -21.02 -15.43
CA CYS A 250 2.09 -21.96 -14.37
C CYS A 250 2.44 -23.30 -15.03
#